data_AF-A0AAV8U7E2-F1
#
_entry.id   AF-A0AAV8U7E2-F1
#
_cell.length_a   1.000
_cell.length_b   1.000
_cell.length_c   1.000
_cell.angle_alpha   90.00
_cell.angle_beta   90.00
_cell.angle_gamma   90.00
#
_symmetry.space_group_name_H-M   'P 1'
#
loop_
_entity.id
_entity.type
_entity.pdbx_description
1 polymer ?
#
loop_
_entity_poly.entity_id
_entity_poly.type
_entity_poly.pdbx_seq_one_letter_code
_entity_poly.pdbx_strand_id
1 'polypeptide(L)'
;MRIYKGSLIGHPVENVRIVLTDGASHSVDSSELAFKLASIYAFRQILDQCYTAAKPVILEPVMLVELKIPTEFQGTVAGDKNKRKGVIVGNDQDGDDSIITAHVPLNNMFGYSTALRSMTQGKGEFTMEYKEHLPVSQDVQMQLVKTYKAGKAAG
;
A
#
# COMPACT_ATOMS: atom_id res chain seq x y z
N MET A 1 16.52 -6.23 1.21
CA MET A 1 16.36 -6.84 2.55
C MET A 1 15.04 -6.35 3.14
N ARG A 2 14.11 -7.25 3.49
CA ARG A 2 12.78 -6.88 3.99
C ARG A 2 12.79 -6.85 5.52
N ILE A 3 12.39 -5.74 6.13
CA ILE A 3 12.22 -5.66 7.58
C ILE A 3 10.83 -6.16 7.89
N TYR A 4 10.67 -7.19 8.70
CA TYR A 4 9.37 -7.83 8.92
C TYR A 4 8.42 -7.03 9.82
N LYS A 5 8.92 -6.12 10.67
CA LYS A 5 8.11 -5.32 11.60
C LYS A 5 8.68 -3.92 11.77
N GLY A 6 8.04 -2.91 11.18
CA GLY A 6 8.29 -1.49 11.47
C GLY A 6 7.57 -1.04 12.74
N SER A 7 8.11 -0.05 13.46
CA SER A 7 7.53 0.42 14.74
C SER A 7 6.25 1.26 14.59
N LEU A 8 5.93 1.74 13.38
CA LEU A 8 4.77 2.60 13.13
C LEU A 8 3.43 1.84 13.19
N ILE A 9 3.34 0.70 12.50
CA ILE A 9 2.13 -0.13 12.43
C ILE A 9 2.42 -1.64 12.47
N GLY A 10 3.67 -2.05 12.71
CA GLY A 10 4.05 -3.47 12.75
C GLY A 10 4.14 -4.17 11.39
N HIS A 11 3.95 -3.45 10.28
CA HIS A 11 4.03 -3.99 8.92
C HIS A 11 5.47 -3.97 8.36
N PRO A 12 5.74 -4.73 7.29
CA PRO A 12 7.05 -4.73 6.67
C PRO A 12 7.46 -3.34 6.17
N VAL A 13 8.74 -3.01 6.36
CA VAL A 13 9.32 -1.77 5.84
C VAL A 13 10.05 -2.09 4.54
N GLU A 14 9.74 -1.32 3.50
CA GLU A 14 10.27 -1.48 2.15
C GLU A 14 11.04 -0.22 1.72
N ASN A 15 11.75 -0.27 0.59
CA ASN A 15 12.57 0.83 0.07
C ASN A 15 13.69 1.32 0.99
N VAL A 16 14.35 0.40 1.71
CA VAL A 16 15.51 0.70 2.56
C VAL A 16 16.81 0.53 1.78
N ARG A 17 17.63 1.60 1.75
CA ARG A 17 19.02 1.55 1.26
C ARG A 17 19.97 1.53 2.44
N ILE A 18 20.88 0.56 2.46
CA ILE A 18 21.94 0.45 3.46
C ILE A 18 23.26 0.62 2.73
N VAL A 19 24.12 1.50 3.24
CA VAL A 19 25.48 1.69 2.75
C VAL A 19 26.41 1.37 3.91
N LEU A 20 27.23 0.34 3.75
CA LEU A 20 28.30 0.03 4.70
C LEU A 20 29.46 0.99 4.42
N THR A 21 29.75 1.88 5.36
CA THR A 21 30.80 2.88 5.20
C THR A 21 32.15 2.40 5.73
N ASP A 22 32.15 1.61 6.80
CA ASP A 22 33.35 1.15 7.48
C ASP A 22 33.08 -0.13 8.30
N GLY A 23 34.13 -0.84 8.72
CA GLY A 23 34.03 -2.04 9.55
C GLY A 23 35.37 -2.50 10.13
N ALA A 24 35.33 -3.15 11.29
CA ALA A 24 36.50 -3.72 11.95
C ALA A 24 36.41 -5.26 11.98
N SER A 25 37.55 -5.94 11.80
CA SER A 25 37.64 -7.40 11.82
C SER A 25 38.86 -7.87 12.60
N HIS A 26 38.72 -9.01 13.29
CA HIS A 26 39.79 -9.70 14.01
C HIS A 26 39.92 -11.15 13.52
N SER A 27 41.14 -11.58 13.17
CA SER A 27 41.38 -12.88 12.48
C SER A 27 41.00 -14.12 13.28
N VAL A 28 40.89 -14.02 14.62
CA VAL A 28 40.63 -15.16 15.51
C VAL A 28 39.15 -15.28 15.89
N ASP A 29 38.47 -14.14 16.06
CA ASP A 29 37.09 -14.10 16.59
C ASP A 29 36.05 -13.69 15.53
N SER A 30 36.50 -13.26 14.35
CA SER A 30 35.57 -12.92 13.26
C SER A 30 35.18 -14.16 12.48
N SER A 31 33.89 -14.43 12.50
CA SER A 31 33.25 -15.49 11.71
C SER A 31 32.10 -14.91 10.90
N GLU A 32 31.65 -15.64 9.88
CA GLU A 32 30.47 -15.27 9.09
C GLU A 32 29.26 -15.00 10.00
N LEU A 33 29.07 -15.83 11.03
CA LEU A 33 28.01 -15.65 12.02
C LEU A 33 28.16 -14.35 12.79
N ALA A 34 29.39 -13.99 13.20
CA ALA A 34 29.66 -12.73 13.90
C ALA A 34 29.30 -11.52 13.04
N PHE A 35 29.68 -11.50 11.75
CA PHE A 35 29.31 -10.43 10.83
C PHE A 35 27.80 -10.37 10.55
N LYS A 36 27.14 -11.53 10.44
CA LYS A 36 25.69 -11.60 10.25
C LYS A 36 24.94 -11.04 11.46
N LEU A 37 25.37 -11.39 12.67
CA LEU A 37 24.81 -10.85 13.90
C LEU A 37 25.10 -9.35 14.03
N ALA A 38 26.35 -8.92 13.84
CA ALA A 38 26.72 -7.50 13.87
C ALA A 38 25.86 -6.67 12.89
N SER A 39 25.63 -7.19 11.68
CA SER A 39 24.75 -6.56 10.69
C SER A 39 23.30 -6.46 11.18
N ILE A 40 22.75 -7.51 11.80
CA ILE A 40 21.39 -7.49 12.37
C ILE A 40 21.27 -6.49 13.52
N TYR A 41 22.25 -6.44 14.42
CA TYR A 41 22.24 -5.53 15.57
C TYR A 41 22.41 -4.06 15.13
N ALA A 42 23.40 -3.79 14.28
CA ALA A 42 23.59 -2.46 13.70
C ALA A 42 22.33 -2.01 12.95
N PHE A 43 21.72 -2.90 12.16
CA PHE A 43 20.49 -2.61 11.45
C PHE A 43 19.35 -2.30 12.39
N ARG A 44 19.14 -3.06 13.47
CA ARG A 44 18.08 -2.77 14.46
C ARG A 44 18.27 -1.42 15.16
N GLN A 45 19.50 -1.11 15.59
CA GLN A 45 19.80 0.12 16.32
C GLN A 45 19.69 1.36 15.42
N ILE A 46 20.31 1.29 14.23
CA ILE A 46 20.24 2.36 13.24
C ILE A 46 18.81 2.50 12.74
N LEU A 47 18.08 1.40 12.53
CA LEU A 47 16.67 1.48 12.13
C LEU A 47 15.84 2.19 13.17
N ASP A 48 15.89 1.89 14.46
CA ASP A 48 14.98 2.54 15.40
C ASP A 48 15.22 4.07 15.47
N GLN A 49 16.49 4.46 15.41
CA GLN A 49 16.92 5.87 15.38
C GLN A 49 16.57 6.56 14.05
N CYS A 50 16.97 5.98 12.91
CA CYS A 50 16.74 6.53 11.58
C CYS A 50 15.27 6.44 11.17
N TYR A 51 14.55 5.40 11.55
CA TYR A 51 13.14 5.22 11.24
C TYR A 51 12.30 6.32 11.87
N THR A 52 12.56 6.65 13.14
CA THR A 52 11.88 7.76 13.81
C THR A 52 12.26 9.12 13.19
N ALA A 53 13.55 9.31 12.87
CA ALA A 53 14.03 10.55 12.24
C ALA A 53 13.55 10.74 10.78
N ALA A 54 13.36 9.64 10.04
CA ALA A 54 13.03 9.63 8.62
C ALA A 54 11.54 9.87 8.32
N LYS A 55 10.70 10.05 9.34
CA LYS A 55 9.25 10.30 9.21
C LYS A 55 8.59 9.26 8.29
N PRO A 56 8.47 8.00 8.75
CA PRO A 56 8.05 6.90 7.92
C PRO A 56 6.59 7.09 7.51
N VAL A 57 6.30 6.74 6.26
CA VAL A 57 4.96 6.89 5.66
C VAL A 57 4.38 5.50 5.43
N ILE A 58 3.08 5.37 5.68
CA ILE A 58 2.38 4.12 5.39
C ILE A 58 2.07 4.08 3.90
N LEU A 59 2.37 2.96 3.27
CA LEU A 59 2.04 2.73 1.87
C LEU A 59 0.81 1.82 1.79
N GLU A 60 -0.10 2.12 0.85
CA GLU A 60 -1.21 1.24 0.49
C GLU A 60 -1.08 0.75 -0.96
N PRO A 61 -1.50 -0.50 -1.25
CA PRO A 61 -1.55 -0.99 -2.61
C PRO A 61 -2.68 -0.29 -3.38
N VAL A 62 -2.31 0.29 -4.52
CA VAL A 62 -3.22 0.91 -5.46
C VAL A 62 -3.41 0.01 -6.67
N MET A 63 -4.66 -0.22 -7.02
CA MET A 63 -5.07 -1.07 -8.12
C MET A 63 -5.37 -0.21 -9.34
N LEU A 64 -4.91 -0.64 -10.51
CA LEU A 64 -5.45 -0.20 -11.78
C LEU A 64 -6.75 -0.95 -12.02
N VAL A 65 -7.86 -0.23 -12.08
CA VAL A 65 -9.20 -0.79 -12.26
C VAL A 65 -9.70 -0.36 -13.64
N GLU A 66 -10.09 -1.33 -14.45
CA GLU A 66 -10.76 -1.11 -15.71
C GLU A 66 -12.20 -1.60 -15.58
N LEU A 67 -13.14 -0.76 -15.99
CA LEU A 67 -14.57 -0.96 -15.84
C LEU A 67 -15.23 -0.90 -17.20
N LYS A 68 -15.93 -1.95 -17.59
CA LYS A 68 -16.77 -1.97 -18.79
C LYS A 68 -18.23 -1.97 -18.37
N ILE A 69 -18.93 -0.90 -18.71
CA ILE A 69 -20.32 -0.67 -18.30
C ILE A 69 -21.11 -0.03 -19.44
N PRO A 70 -22.43 -0.24 -19.54
CA PRO A 70 -23.26 0.51 -20.48
C PRO A 70 -23.20 2.02 -20.20
N THR A 71 -23.18 2.82 -21.27
CA THR A 71 -23.02 4.30 -21.20
C THR A 71 -24.10 4.96 -20.32
N GLU A 72 -25.30 4.36 -20.23
CA GLU A 72 -26.40 4.79 -19.36
C GLU A 72 -26.03 4.84 -17.86
N PHE A 73 -25.06 4.03 -17.41
CA PHE A 73 -24.62 3.97 -16.00
C PHE A 73 -23.30 4.69 -15.73
N GLN A 74 -22.67 5.27 -16.76
CA GLN A 74 -21.36 5.90 -16.68
C GLN A 74 -21.27 6.94 -15.55
N GLY A 75 -22.26 7.84 -15.45
CA GLY A 75 -22.28 8.89 -14.43
C GLY A 75 -22.37 8.32 -12.99
N THR A 76 -23.18 7.29 -12.79
CA THR A 76 -23.33 6.61 -11.49
C THR A 76 -22.03 5.95 -11.06
N VAL A 77 -21.37 5.24 -11.98
CA VAL A 77 -20.12 4.52 -11.68
C VAL A 77 -18.96 5.49 -11.47
N ALA A 78 -18.85 6.56 -12.27
CA ALA A 78 -17.88 7.62 -12.05
C ALA A 78 -18.05 8.28 -10.67
N GLY A 79 -19.30 8.50 -10.23
CA GLY A 79 -19.62 8.98 -8.89
C GLY A 79 -19.15 8.03 -7.78
N ASP A 80 -19.35 6.72 -7.93
CA ASP A 80 -18.86 5.72 -6.97
C ASP A 80 -17.33 5.66 -6.90
N LYS A 81 -16.62 5.81 -8.03
CA LYS A 81 -15.15 5.88 -8.03
C LYS A 81 -14.66 7.03 -7.17
N ASN A 82 -15.26 8.21 -7.27
CA ASN A 82 -14.92 9.35 -6.42
C ASN A 82 -15.20 9.08 -4.93
N LYS A 83 -16.34 8.44 -4.60
CA LYS A 83 -16.66 8.04 -3.21
C LYS A 83 -15.62 7.07 -2.62
N ARG A 84 -15.05 6.21 -3.45
CA ARG A 84 -14.02 5.24 -3.07
C ARG A 84 -12.60 5.81 -3.11
N LYS A 85 -12.44 7.13 -3.20
CA LYS A 85 -11.15 7.81 -3.36
C LYS A 85 -10.37 7.30 -4.58
N GLY A 86 -11.08 6.88 -5.62
CA GLY A 86 -10.50 6.50 -6.89
C GLY A 86 -10.18 7.74 -7.74
N VAL A 87 -9.07 7.69 -8.47
CA VAL A 87 -8.68 8.72 -9.43
C VAL A 87 -8.92 8.17 -10.83
N ILE A 88 -9.86 8.77 -11.56
CA ILE A 88 -10.13 8.40 -12.95
C ILE A 88 -8.98 8.91 -13.81
N VAL A 89 -8.39 8.01 -14.59
CA VAL A 89 -7.24 8.27 -15.47
C VAL A 89 -7.71 8.47 -16.91
N GLY A 90 -8.70 7.69 -17.31
CA GLY A 90 -9.21 7.67 -18.66
C GLY A 90 -10.66 7.20 -18.69
N ASN A 91 -11.34 7.60 -19.76
CA ASN A 91 -12.69 7.18 -20.05
C ASN A 91 -12.86 7.10 -21.55
N ASP A 92 -12.93 5.88 -22.05
CA ASP A 92 -13.11 5.57 -23.46
C ASP A 92 -14.52 5.05 -23.70
N GLN A 93 -14.97 5.09 -24.95
CA GLN A 93 -16.27 4.60 -25.36
C GLN A 93 -16.08 3.51 -26.42
N ASP A 94 -16.69 2.35 -26.19
CA ASP A 94 -16.65 1.16 -27.03
C ASP A 94 -18.09 0.79 -27.43
N GLY A 95 -18.58 1.42 -28.51
CA GLY A 95 -19.96 1.29 -28.96
C GLY A 95 -20.96 1.84 -27.93
N ASP A 96 -21.85 0.98 -27.44
CA ASP A 96 -22.83 1.33 -26.40
C ASP A 96 -22.24 1.24 -24.96
N ASP A 97 -21.04 0.68 -24.83
CA ASP A 97 -20.34 0.55 -23.56
C ASP A 97 -19.32 1.69 -23.35
N SER A 98 -19.09 2.02 -22.10
CA SER A 98 -18.07 2.94 -21.62
C SER A 98 -17.03 2.15 -20.83
N ILE A 99 -15.77 2.41 -21.16
CA ILE A 99 -14.59 1.84 -20.49
C ILE A 99 -13.97 2.91 -19.61
N ILE A 100 -14.07 2.73 -18.29
CA ILE A 100 -13.49 3.67 -17.31
C ILE A 100 -12.24 3.05 -16.71
N THR A 101 -11.11 3.76 -16.84
CA THR A 101 -9.85 3.37 -16.21
C THR A 101 -9.58 4.26 -15.00
N ALA A 102 -9.40 3.67 -13.83
CA ALA A 102 -9.18 4.39 -12.58
C ALA A 102 -8.14 3.73 -11.67
N HIS A 103 -7.38 4.54 -10.94
CA HIS A 103 -6.55 4.08 -9.84
C HIS A 103 -7.38 4.09 -8.55
N VAL A 104 -7.51 2.96 -7.87
CA VAL A 104 -8.30 2.87 -6.63
C VAL A 104 -7.49 2.15 -5.55
N PRO A 105 -7.45 2.66 -4.31
CA PRO A 105 -6.87 1.93 -3.19
C PRO A 105 -7.56 0.59 -2.98
N LEU A 106 -6.79 -0.50 -2.86
CA LEU A 106 -7.35 -1.85 -2.69
C LEU A 106 -8.26 -1.94 -1.45
N ASN A 107 -7.93 -1.22 -0.38
CA ASN A 107 -8.72 -1.16 0.85
C ASN A 107 -10.16 -0.66 0.61
N ASN A 108 -10.39 0.14 -0.44
CA ASN A 108 -11.71 0.66 -0.80
C ASN A 108 -12.42 -0.20 -1.86
N MET A 109 -11.80 -1.30 -2.32
CA MET A 109 -12.36 -2.20 -3.34
C MET A 109 -13.03 -3.45 -2.75
N PHE A 110 -12.94 -3.67 -1.44
CA PHE A 110 -13.67 -4.75 -0.78
C PHE A 110 -15.19 -4.62 -1.00
N GLY A 111 -15.81 -5.71 -1.44
CA GLY A 111 -17.25 -5.76 -1.75
C GLY A 111 -17.66 -4.99 -3.01
N TYR A 112 -16.70 -4.51 -3.82
CA TYR A 112 -17.03 -3.68 -4.99
C TYR A 112 -17.84 -4.42 -6.07
N SER A 113 -17.59 -5.72 -6.29
CA SER A 113 -18.33 -6.52 -7.27
C SER A 113 -19.85 -6.46 -7.08
N THR A 114 -20.32 -6.63 -5.84
CA THR A 114 -21.75 -6.56 -5.51
C THR A 114 -22.31 -5.15 -5.72
N ALA A 115 -21.57 -4.12 -5.32
CA ALA A 115 -21.97 -2.73 -5.50
C ALA A 115 -22.07 -2.36 -6.99
N LEU A 116 -21.10 -2.76 -7.81
CA LEU A 116 -21.10 -2.51 -9.25
C LEU A 116 -22.31 -3.15 -9.92
N ARG A 117 -22.58 -4.43 -9.63
CA ARG A 117 -23.74 -5.13 -10.17
C ARG A 117 -25.05 -4.46 -9.77
N SER A 118 -25.18 -4.00 -8.53
CA SER A 118 -26.37 -3.28 -8.07
C SER A 118 -26.59 -1.97 -8.85
N MET A 119 -25.52 -1.20 -9.08
CA MET A 119 -25.60 0.09 -9.80
C MET A 119 -25.82 -0.04 -11.31
N THR A 120 -25.40 -1.15 -11.90
CA THR A 120 -25.44 -1.39 -13.36
C THR A 120 -26.49 -2.42 -13.77
N GLN A 121 -27.40 -2.79 -12.85
CA GLN A 121 -28.38 -3.85 -13.06
C GLN A 121 -27.75 -5.19 -13.51
N GLY A 122 -26.54 -5.47 -13.03
CA GLY A 122 -25.78 -6.68 -13.34
C GLY A 122 -25.02 -6.65 -14.67
N LYS A 123 -25.10 -5.57 -15.45
CA LYS A 123 -24.46 -5.46 -16.78
C LYS A 123 -22.99 -5.00 -16.73
N GLY A 124 -22.53 -4.48 -15.58
CA GLY A 124 -21.18 -3.96 -15.45
C GLY A 124 -20.16 -5.02 -15.04
N GLU A 125 -19.00 -4.96 -15.68
CA GLU A 125 -17.84 -5.80 -15.38
C GLU A 125 -16.64 -4.94 -15.01
N PHE A 126 -15.73 -5.50 -14.22
CA PHE A 126 -14.48 -4.83 -13.89
C PHE A 126 -13.34 -5.82 -13.79
N THR A 127 -12.16 -5.37 -14.16
CA THR A 127 -10.89 -6.03 -13.89
C THR A 127 -10.05 -5.13 -12.98
N MET A 128 -9.17 -5.74 -12.20
CA MET A 128 -8.23 -4.98 -11.38
C MET A 128 -6.87 -5.65 -11.38
N GLU A 129 -5.83 -4.85 -11.58
CA GLU A 129 -4.44 -5.29 -11.54
C GLU A 129 -3.65 -4.46 -10.54
N TYR A 130 -2.70 -5.11 -9.87
CA TYR A 130 -1.81 -4.39 -8.97
C TYR A 130 -0.94 -3.43 -9.80
N LYS A 131 -0.96 -2.14 -9.43
CA LYS A 131 -0.14 -1.13 -10.09
C LYS A 131 1.11 -0.83 -9.27
N GLU A 132 0.92 -0.25 -8.10
CA GLU A 132 2.00 0.25 -7.26
C GLU A 132 1.53 0.47 -5.81
N HIS A 133 2.48 0.71 -4.92
CA HIS A 133 2.21 1.15 -3.55
C HIS A 133 2.38 2.66 -3.47
N LEU A 134 1.32 3.38 -3.05
CA LEU A 134 1.36 4.82 -2.88
C LEU A 134 1.23 5.20 -1.39
N PRO A 135 1.77 6.36 -0.99
CA PRO A 135 1.54 6.93 0.33
C PRO A 135 0.04 7.09 0.62
N VAL A 136 -0.40 6.63 1.79
CA VAL A 136 -1.75 6.90 2.26
C VAL A 136 -1.92 8.39 2.58
N SER A 137 -3.15 8.89 2.51
CA SER A 137 -3.49 10.22 3.04
C SER A 137 -3.19 10.34 4.54
N GLN A 138 -2.82 11.53 5.02
CA GLN A 138 -2.45 11.77 6.43
C GLN A 138 -3.54 11.33 7.42
N ASP A 139 -4.81 11.54 7.09
CA ASP A 139 -5.94 11.15 7.94
C ASP A 139 -5.99 9.63 8.15
N VAL A 140 -5.82 8.87 7.06
CA VAL A 140 -5.79 7.40 7.10
C VAL A 140 -4.56 6.92 7.85
N GLN A 141 -3.40 7.56 7.66
CA GLN A 141 -2.19 7.23 8.42
C GLN A 141 -2.40 7.39 9.92
N MET A 142 -2.96 8.51 10.37
CA MET A 142 -3.22 8.75 11.79
C MET A 142 -4.20 7.72 12.36
N GLN A 143 -5.25 7.37 11.60
CA GLN A 143 -6.22 6.36 12.01
C GLN A 143 -5.56 4.98 12.17
N LEU A 144 -4.75 4.55 11.20
CA LEU A 144 -4.04 3.26 11.26
C LEU A 144 -3.06 3.18 12.43
N VAL A 145 -2.29 4.25 12.66
CA VAL A 145 -1.37 4.35 13.81
C VAL A 145 -2.13 4.27 15.13
N LYS A 146 -3.28 4.95 15.24
CA LYS A 146 -4.12 4.93 16.45
C LYS A 146 -4.66 3.52 16.70
N THR A 147 -5.18 2.84 15.68
CA THR A 147 -5.69 1.47 15.78
C THR A 147 -4.58 0.50 16.22
N TYR A 148 -3.39 0.63 15.64
CA TYR A 148 -2.24 -0.21 16.02
C TYR A 148 -1.83 0.00 17.48
N LYS A 149 -1.75 1.25 17.94
CA LYS A 149 -1.42 1.58 19.34
C LYS A 149 -2.47 1.06 20.31
N ALA A 150 -3.76 1.16 19.96
CA ALA A 150 -4.85 0.64 20.78
C ALA A 150 -4.79 -0.90 20.89
N GLY A 151 -4.52 -1.60 19.79
CA GLY A 151 -4.38 -3.06 19.79
C GLY A 151 -3.18 -3.54 20.61
N LYS A 152 -2.08 -2.76 20.66
CA LYS A 152 -0.89 -3.07 21.47
C LYS A 152 -1.09 -2.78 22.96
N ALA A 153 -2.05 -1.92 23.34
CA ALA A 153 -2.36 -1.62 24.74
C ALA A 153 -3.37 -2.61 25.35
N ALA A 154 -4.07 -3.38 24.51
CA ALA A 154 -5.10 -4.33 24.91
C ALA A 154 -4.62 -5.79 25.05
N GLY A 155 -3.35 -6.08 24.71
CA GLY A 155 -2.72 -7.39 24.83
C GLY A 155 -1.36 -7.28 25.50
#